data_AF-A0A914PT55-F1
#
_entry.id   AF-A0A914PT55-F1
#
_cell.length_a   1.000
_cell.length_b   1.000
_cell.length_c   1.000
_cell.angle_alpha   90.00
_cell.angle_beta   90.00
_cell.angle_gamma   90.00
#
_symmetry.space_group_name_H-M   'P 1'
#
loop_
_entity.id
_entity.type
_entity.pdbx_description
1 polymer ?
#
loop_
_entity_poly.entity_id
_entity_poly.type
_entity_poly.pdbx_seq_one_letter_code
_entity_poly.pdbx_strand_id
1 'polypeptide(L)' 'MKKHHGSVAEYRASEGKTIQIPYRGDVNNTILDILGGLRSACTYTGSAKLKELPKRTTFICVARQTNEVYTPYEV' A
#
# COMPACT_ATOMS: atom_id res chain seq x y z
N MET A 1 5.99 -23.42 1.46
CA MET A 1 6.64 -23.11 2.75
C MET A 1 7.47 -24.30 3.25
N LYS A 2 8.73 -24.45 2.82
CA LYS A 2 9.73 -25.12 3.64
C LYS A 2 10.49 -24.01 4.36
N LYS A 3 10.10 -23.75 5.61
CA LYS A 3 10.62 -22.69 6.47
C LYS A 3 12.01 -23.09 6.94
N HIS A 4 13.02 -22.34 6.53
CA HIS A 4 14.15 -22.13 7.43
C HIS A 4 13.61 -21.44 8.69
N HIS A 5 13.99 -21.94 9.87
CA HIS A 5 13.44 -21.66 11.21
C HIS A 5 12.14 -22.38 11.58
N GLY A 6 12.30 -23.51 12.28
CA GLY A 6 11.37 -24.01 13.30
C GLY A 6 10.00 -24.48 12.79
N SER A 7 9.59 -25.65 13.23
CA SER A 7 8.25 -26.19 13.01
C SER A 7 7.18 -25.13 13.31
N VAL A 8 6.21 -24.95 12.40
CA VAL A 8 5.10 -24.01 12.59
C VAL A 8 4.21 -24.56 13.70
N ALA A 9 4.07 -23.83 14.80
CA ALA A 9 3.19 -24.24 15.89
C ALA A 9 1.71 -24.23 15.43
N GLU A 10 0.94 -25.25 15.84
CA GLU A 10 -0.45 -25.48 15.39
C GLU A 10 -1.41 -24.32 15.72
N TYR A 11 -1.11 -23.50 16.73
CA TYR A 11 -1.95 -22.39 17.16
C TYR A 11 -1.74 -21.09 16.36
N ARG A 12 -0.87 -21.07 15.33
CA ARG A 12 -0.53 -19.84 14.62
C ARG A 12 -1.62 -19.47 13.61
N ALA A 13 -2.33 -18.38 13.86
CA ALA A 13 -3.24 -17.77 12.90
C ALA A 13 -2.46 -17.22 11.68
N SER A 14 -3.08 -17.23 10.50
CA SER A 14 -2.44 -16.68 9.29
C SER A 14 -2.28 -15.17 9.41
N GLU A 15 -1.03 -14.70 9.56
CA GLU A 15 -0.68 -13.27 9.62
C GLU A 15 -0.68 -12.60 8.23
N GLY A 16 -0.70 -13.39 7.15
CA GLY A 16 -0.56 -12.89 5.79
C GLY A 16 -1.23 -13.76 4.74
N LYS A 17 -1.22 -13.26 3.51
CA LYS A 17 -1.88 -13.83 2.33
C LYS A 17 -0.83 -13.90 1.21
N THR A 18 -0.83 -15.00 0.46
CA THR A 18 0.05 -15.16 -0.70
C THR A 18 -0.70 -14.73 -1.95
N ILE A 19 -0.12 -13.84 -2.73
CA ILE A 19 -0.70 -13.37 -3.99
C ILE A 19 0.33 -13.42 -5.12
N GLN A 20 -0.13 -13.60 -6.35
CA GLN A 20 0.67 -13.47 -7.57
C GLN A 20 0.21 -12.28 -8.40
N ILE A 21 1.07 -11.27 -8.54
CA ILE A 21 0.78 -10.06 -9.29
C ILE A 21 1.53 -10.03 -10.63
N PRO A 22 0.95 -9.47 -11.70
CA PRO A 22 1.66 -9.25 -12.96
C PRO A 22 2.87 -8.33 -12.80
N TYR A 23 3.91 -8.58 -13.58
CA TYR A 23 5.08 -7.70 -13.64
C TYR A 23 4.69 -6.30 -14.17
N ARG A 24 5.07 -5.26 -13.44
CA ARG A 24 4.73 -3.86 -13.74
C ARG A 24 5.70 -3.15 -14.70
N GLY A 25 6.77 -3.82 -15.14
CA GLY A 25 7.80 -3.19 -15.95
C GLY A 25 8.84 -2.43 -15.13
N ASP A 26 9.51 -1.49 -15.80
CA ASP A 26 10.61 -0.71 -15.23
C ASP A 26 10.18 0.12 -14.00
N VAL A 27 11.03 0.17 -12.98
CA VAL A 27 10.76 0.86 -11.71
C VAL A 27 10.60 2.37 -11.87
N ASN A 28 11.25 2.98 -12.87
CA ASN A 28 11.19 4.42 -13.11
C ASN A 28 9.74 4.89 -13.37
N ASN A 29 8.94 4.08 -14.06
CA ASN A 29 7.53 4.37 -14.29
C ASN A 29 6.76 4.45 -12.97
N THR A 30 6.99 3.49 -12.07
CA THR A 30 6.35 3.47 -10.74
C THR A 30 6.77 4.66 -9.89
N ILE A 31 8.04 5.08 -9.97
CA ILE A 31 8.55 6.24 -9.24
C ILE A 31 7.86 7.52 -9.73
N LEU A 32 7.74 7.71 -11.04
CA LEU A 32 7.06 8.88 -11.62
C LEU A 32 5.59 8.94 -11.21
N ASP A 33 4.88 7.81 -11.21
CA ASP A 33 3.48 7.73 -10.75
C ASP A 33 3.33 8.15 -9.28
N ILE A 34 4.22 7.66 -8.40
CA ILE A 34 4.21 8.03 -6.97
C ILE A 34 4.48 9.53 -6.80
N LEU A 35 5.47 10.07 -7.51
CA LEU A 35 5.81 11.50 -7.44
C LEU A 35 4.68 12.38 -7.99
N GLY A 36 4.01 11.95 -9.06
CA GLY A 36 2.83 12.60 -9.62
C GLY A 36 1.67 12.62 -8.62
N GLY A 37 1.34 11.47 -8.03
CA GLY A 37 0.30 11.35 -7.02
C GLY A 37 0.57 12.22 -5.78
N LEU A 38 1.81 12.24 -5.30
CA LEU A 38 2.21 13.08 -4.17
C LEU A 38 2.05 14.57 -4.47
N ARG A 39 2.44 15.03 -5.66
CA ARG A 39 2.26 16.42 -6.09
C ARG A 39 0.78 16.78 -6.19
N SER A 40 -0.04 15.92 -6.78
CA SER A 40 -1.49 16.13 -6.85
C SER A 40 -2.14 16.23 -5.46
N ALA A 41 -1.75 15.36 -4.52
CA ALA A 41 -2.23 15.42 -3.13
C ALA A 41 -1.83 16.73 -2.43
N CYS A 42 -0.59 17.21 -2.65
CA CYS A 42 -0.15 18.52 -2.18
C CYS A 42 -0.99 19.66 -2.78
N THR A 43 -1.35 19.59 -4.06
CA THR A 43 -2.27 20.56 -4.68
C THR A 43 -3.64 20.56 -4.02
N TYR A 44 -4.25 19.39 -3.79
CA TYR A 44 -5.57 19.29 -3.14
C TYR A 44 -5.61 19.85 -1.72
N THR A 45 -4.51 19.72 -0.99
CA THR A 45 -4.39 20.19 0.40
C THR A 45 -3.81 21.60 0.50
N GLY A 46 -3.50 22.23 -0.64
CA GLY A 46 -2.85 23.55 -0.68
C GLY A 46 -1.47 23.56 -0.02
N SER A 47 -0.73 22.47 -0.07
CA SER A 47 0.58 22.32 0.57
C SER A 47 1.70 22.64 -0.43
N ALA A 48 2.49 23.68 -0.18
CA ALA A 48 3.60 24.04 -1.08
C ALA A 48 4.84 23.15 -0.86
N LYS A 49 4.97 22.59 0.35
CA LYS A 49 6.08 21.71 0.76
C LYS A 49 5.54 20.48 1.49
N LEU A 50 6.24 19.36 1.40
CA LEU A 50 5.82 18.11 2.04
C LEU A 50 5.66 18.24 3.56
N LYS A 51 6.47 19.08 4.22
CA LYS A 51 6.36 19.38 5.65
C LYS A 51 5.05 20.07 6.06
N GLU A 52 4.34 20.66 5.10
CA GLU A 52 3.06 21.35 5.31
C GLU A 52 1.87 20.40 5.20
N LEU A 53 2.03 19.30 4.46
CA LEU A 53 0.99 18.29 4.24
C LEU A 53 0.35 17.79 5.54
N PRO A 54 1.08 17.32 6.57
CA PRO A 54 0.45 16.87 7.82
C PRO A 54 -0.23 18.00 8.61
N LYS A 55 0.07 19.27 8.31
CA LYS A 55 -0.53 20.44 9.00
C LYS A 55 -1.79 20.94 8.30
N ARG A 56 -1.92 20.72 7.00
CA ARG A 56 -3.01 21.25 6.15
C ARG A 56 -4.05 20.20 5.78
N THR A 57 -3.70 18.92 5.80
CA THR A 57 -4.62 17.84 5.44
C THR A 57 -5.70 17.64 6.51
N THR A 58 -6.95 17.57 6.06
CA THR A 58 -8.09 17.10 6.86
C THR A 58 -8.47 15.70 6.39
N PHE A 59 -8.48 14.74 7.31
CA PHE A 59 -8.95 13.38 7.03
C PHE A 59 -10.43 13.24 7.39
N ILE A 60 -11.13 12.40 6.63
CA ILE A 60 -12.50 11.99 6.92
C ILE A 60 -12.52 10.49 7.22
N CYS A 61 -13.34 10.08 8.19
CA CYS A 61 -13.53 8.67 8.49
C CYS A 61 -14.42 8.04 7.41
N VAL A 62 -14.01 6.88 6.89
CA VAL A 62 -14.76 6.11 5.90
C VAL A 62 -15.24 4.79 6.49
N ALA A 63 -16.41 4.32 6.05
CA ALA A 63 -17.01 3.08 6.55
C ALA A 63 -16.36 1.80 5.97
N ARG A 64 -15.76 1.88 4.77
CA ARG A 64 -15.08 0.74 4.14
C ARG A 64 -13.58 0.80 4.41
N GLN A 65 -13.09 -0.13 5.22
CA GLN A 65 -11.68 -0.19 5.64
C GLN A 65 -10.88 -1.26 4.90
N THR A 66 -11.55 -2.29 4.37
CA THR A 66 -10.89 -3.40 3.66
C THR A 66 -10.53 -3.01 2.24
N ASN A 67 -9.25 -3.21 1.89
CA ASN A 67 -8.78 -3.11 0.52
C ASN A 67 -8.83 -4.49 -0.14
N GLU A 68 -9.77 -4.66 -1.07
CA GLU A 68 -9.99 -5.93 -1.79
C GLU A 68 -9.36 -5.93 -3.20
N VAL A 69 -8.57 -4.92 -3.55
CA VAL A 69 -7.95 -4.77 -4.88
C VAL A 69 -7.09 -5.98 -5.25
N TYR A 70 -6.52 -6.67 -4.25
CA TYR A 70 -5.64 -7.82 -4.47
C TYR A 70 -6.33 -9.18 -4.30
N THR A 71 -7.63 -9.22 -4.00
CA THR A 71 -8.39 -10.47 -3.86
C THR A 71 -8.34 -11.36 -5.12
N PRO A 72 -8.42 -10.83 -6.35
CA PRO A 72 -8.34 -11.66 -7.56
C PRO A 72 -6.99 -12.35 -7.80
N TYR A 73 -5.95 -12.00 -7.04
CA TYR A 73 -4.58 -12.49 -7.22
C TYR A 73 -4.15 -13.51 -6.16
N GLU A 74 -5.06 -13.97 -5.31
CA GLU A 74 -4.77 -15.04 -4.34
C GLU A 74 -4.34 -16.33 -5.01
N VAL A 75 -3.35 -16.98 -4.39
CA VAL A 75 -2.86 -18.32 -4.74
C VAL A 75 -3.51 -19.35 -3.83
#